data_AF-A0A6J0TGE8-F1
#
_entry.id   AF-A0A6J0TGE8-F1
#
_cell.length_a   1.000
_cell.length_b   1.000
_cell.length_c   1.000
_cell.angle_alpha   90.00
_cell.angle_beta   90.00
_cell.angle_gamma   90.00
#
_symmetry.space_group_name_H-M   'P 1'
#
loop_
_entity.id
_entity.type
_entity.pdbx_description
1 polymer ?
#
loop_
_entity_poly.entity_id
_entity_poly.type
_entity_poly.pdbx_seq_one_letter_code
_entity_poly.pdbx_strand_id
1 'polypeptide(L)'
;MAQAGAAGGDDEPLPGTSIGRGGDGGGCGGGGEGGPPLGMQDALSLDEILKLYNQPINEEQAWAVCYQCCGSLRHRSRRGESPARRVESPADIRIWKDGAVTLHGHDGAPGPPGAGKSEHPHCPETEVIESLGIIIYKALDYGLKENEERELSPPLEQLIDHMTNVTEADGGKDEGYEALDDGVDDETDEKEVEVIQSYRDVMK
;
A
#
# COMPACT_ATOMS: atom_id res chain seq x y z
N MET A 1 1.95 -37.25 43.42
CA MET A 1 3.12 -38.15 43.44
C MET A 1 3.03 -38.94 42.13
N ALA A 2 3.77 -38.59 41.06
CA ALA A 2 5.21 -38.77 40.82
C ALA A 2 5.55 -40.26 40.50
N GLN A 3 6.39 -40.65 39.51
CA GLN A 3 7.39 -39.91 38.69
C GLN A 3 7.91 -40.76 37.48
N ALA A 4 8.51 -40.12 36.45
CA ALA A 4 9.48 -40.65 35.42
C ALA A 4 9.07 -41.83 34.49
N GLY A 5 9.69 -42.13 33.33
CA GLY A 5 10.83 -41.58 32.55
C GLY A 5 11.98 -42.60 32.32
N ALA A 6 12.72 -42.69 31.19
CA ALA A 6 12.69 -42.07 29.85
C ALA A 6 13.69 -42.77 28.86
N ALA A 7 13.75 -42.37 27.56
CA ALA A 7 14.70 -42.79 26.49
C ALA A 7 14.56 -44.23 25.94
N GLY A 8 15.02 -44.63 24.73
CA GLY A 8 15.72 -43.96 23.61
C GLY A 8 16.54 -45.00 22.81
N GLY A 9 16.75 -44.85 21.49
CA GLY A 9 17.58 -45.81 20.72
C GLY A 9 17.32 -45.87 19.21
N ASP A 10 18.12 -45.10 18.45
CA ASP A 10 18.20 -45.09 16.98
C ASP A 10 19.24 -46.12 16.49
N ASP A 11 18.92 -46.93 15.47
CA ASP A 11 19.91 -47.67 14.66
C ASP A 11 19.32 -48.04 13.29
N GLU A 12 19.74 -47.34 12.23
CA GLU A 12 19.37 -47.62 10.83
C GLU A 12 20.61 -48.15 10.08
N PRO A 13 20.55 -49.34 9.44
CA PRO A 13 21.75 -49.98 8.90
C PRO A 13 22.09 -49.53 7.46
N LEU A 14 23.31 -49.01 7.31
CA LEU A 14 23.97 -48.89 6.00
C LEU A 14 24.43 -50.27 5.48
N PRO A 15 24.50 -50.44 4.15
CA PRO A 15 25.74 -50.96 3.58
C PRO A 15 26.27 -50.14 2.40
N GLY A 16 27.59 -49.95 2.36
CA GLY A 16 28.31 -49.55 1.12
C GLY A 16 28.40 -50.73 0.13
N THR A 17 29.13 -50.69 -0.98
CA THR A 17 30.12 -49.74 -1.52
C THR A 17 30.27 -50.06 -3.01
N SER A 18 30.52 -49.09 -3.91
CA SER A 18 31.38 -49.29 -5.09
C SER A 18 31.69 -47.99 -5.85
N ILE A 19 32.93 -47.86 -6.30
CA ILE A 19 33.48 -46.70 -7.03
C ILE A 19 33.56 -47.05 -8.52
N GLY A 20 33.16 -46.14 -9.41
CA GLY A 20 33.33 -46.27 -10.86
C GLY A 20 33.47 -44.91 -11.56
N ARG A 21 34.52 -44.74 -12.38
CA ARG A 21 34.87 -43.49 -13.09
C ARG A 21 34.46 -43.53 -14.57
N GLY A 22 33.98 -42.41 -15.11
CA GLY A 22 34.33 -41.93 -16.46
C GLY A 22 33.25 -41.96 -17.56
N GLY A 23 33.35 -40.99 -18.49
CA GLY A 23 32.50 -40.79 -19.68
C GLY A 23 31.43 -39.70 -19.44
N ASP A 24 31.52 -38.47 -19.96
CA ASP A 24 31.52 -38.05 -21.39
C ASP A 24 30.24 -38.49 -22.13
N GLY A 25 29.47 -37.63 -22.81
CA GLY A 25 29.63 -36.20 -23.12
C GLY A 25 28.90 -35.88 -24.44
N GLY A 26 27.98 -34.92 -24.46
CA GLY A 26 27.40 -34.38 -25.72
C GLY A 26 26.11 -35.03 -26.24
N GLY A 27 24.99 -34.85 -25.53
CA GLY A 27 23.65 -35.01 -26.10
C GLY A 27 23.14 -33.68 -26.68
N CYS A 28 23.14 -33.54 -28.01
CA CYS A 28 22.60 -32.37 -28.71
C CYS A 28 21.06 -32.38 -28.75
N GLY A 29 20.43 -31.96 -27.64
CA GLY A 29 18.99 -31.67 -27.57
C GLY A 29 18.69 -30.25 -28.04
N GLY A 30 17.67 -30.09 -28.89
CA GLY A 30 17.41 -28.82 -29.58
C GLY A 30 17.16 -27.65 -28.63
N GLY A 31 17.86 -26.54 -28.89
CA GLY A 31 17.50 -25.23 -28.38
C GLY A 31 16.18 -24.79 -29.01
N GLY A 32 15.06 -25.21 -28.44
CA GLY A 32 13.78 -24.56 -28.68
C GLY A 32 13.91 -23.12 -28.20
N GLU A 33 13.88 -22.18 -29.14
CA GLU A 33 13.89 -20.74 -28.87
C GLU A 33 12.56 -20.33 -28.24
N GLY A 34 12.37 -20.74 -26.99
CA GLY A 34 11.37 -20.19 -26.10
C GLY A 34 11.73 -18.74 -25.81
N GLY A 35 11.37 -17.85 -26.73
CA GLY A 35 11.23 -16.44 -26.41
C GLY A 35 10.36 -16.31 -25.15
N PRO A 36 10.60 -15.30 -24.30
CA PRO A 36 9.87 -15.17 -23.04
C PRO A 36 8.37 -15.25 -23.31
N PRO A 37 7.61 -16.04 -22.53
CA PRO A 37 6.18 -16.18 -22.75
C PRO A 37 5.55 -14.79 -22.76
N LEU A 38 4.72 -14.52 -23.78
CA LEU A 38 4.12 -13.21 -24.03
C LEU A 38 3.60 -12.62 -22.72
N GLY A 39 4.18 -11.49 -22.34
CA GLY A 39 4.32 -11.09 -20.94
C GLY A 39 2.99 -11.05 -20.20
N MET A 40 2.82 -11.96 -19.23
CA MET A 40 1.82 -11.78 -18.20
C MET A 40 2.33 -10.64 -17.32
N GLN A 41 1.63 -9.50 -17.32
CA GLN A 41 2.03 -8.35 -16.50
C GLN A 41 1.99 -8.78 -15.02
N ASP A 42 3.14 -8.77 -14.34
CA ASP A 42 3.22 -9.14 -12.91
C ASP A 42 2.62 -8.07 -11.98
N ALA A 43 2.14 -6.95 -12.53
CA ALA A 43 1.32 -5.95 -11.85
C ALA A 43 0.25 -5.37 -12.79
N LEU A 44 -0.89 -4.98 -12.20
CA LEU A 44 -1.94 -4.20 -12.85
C LEU A 44 -2.15 -2.89 -12.09
N SER A 45 -2.58 -1.84 -12.77
CA SER A 45 -3.03 -0.62 -12.10
C SER A 45 -4.44 -0.80 -11.51
N LEU A 46 -4.77 -0.02 -10.47
CA LEU A 46 -6.13 0.00 -9.91
C LEU A 46 -7.16 0.46 -10.96
N ASP A 47 -6.79 1.38 -11.85
CA ASP A 47 -7.60 1.80 -13.01
C ASP A 47 -7.93 0.63 -13.96
N GLU A 48 -6.93 -0.19 -14.32
CA GLU A 48 -7.16 -1.40 -15.13
C GLU A 48 -8.07 -2.39 -14.41
N ILE A 49 -7.89 -2.60 -13.09
CA ILE A 49 -8.71 -3.51 -12.30
C ILE A 49 -10.18 -3.04 -12.26
N LEU A 50 -10.43 -1.75 -11.95
CA LEU A 50 -11.78 -1.17 -11.95
C LEU A 50 -12.46 -1.32 -13.32
N LYS A 51 -11.72 -1.12 -14.42
CA LYS A 51 -12.22 -1.28 -15.80
C LYS A 51 -12.47 -2.74 -16.19
N LEU A 52 -11.62 -3.66 -15.76
CA LEU A 52 -11.74 -5.10 -16.06
C LEU A 52 -12.91 -5.75 -15.31
N TYR A 53 -13.12 -5.40 -14.04
CA TYR A 53 -14.24 -5.90 -13.25
C TYR A 53 -15.53 -5.11 -13.48
N ASN A 54 -15.43 -3.86 -13.94
CA ASN A 54 -16.52 -2.90 -14.10
C ASN A 54 -17.40 -2.81 -12.84
N GLN A 55 -16.74 -2.81 -11.68
CA GLN A 55 -17.33 -2.78 -10.34
C GLN A 55 -16.39 -2.00 -9.42
N PRO A 56 -16.92 -1.31 -8.39
CA PRO A 56 -16.08 -0.71 -7.36
C PRO A 56 -15.37 -1.78 -6.54
N ILE A 57 -14.29 -1.38 -5.88
CA ILE A 57 -13.63 -2.26 -4.89
C ILE A 57 -14.55 -2.48 -3.68
N ASN A 58 -14.30 -3.56 -2.93
CA ASN A 58 -14.92 -3.75 -1.61
C ASN A 58 -14.07 -3.15 -0.49
N GLU A 59 -14.63 -3.09 0.71
CA GLU A 59 -13.98 -2.46 1.87
C GLU A 59 -12.67 -3.15 2.26
N GLU A 60 -12.62 -4.48 2.31
CA GLU A 60 -11.40 -5.25 2.58
C GLU A 60 -10.29 -4.96 1.54
N GLN A 61 -10.67 -4.74 0.27
CA GLN A 61 -9.73 -4.32 -0.77
C GLN A 61 -9.23 -2.89 -0.55
N ALA A 62 -10.09 -1.96 -0.14
CA ALA A 62 -9.68 -0.60 0.21
C ALA A 62 -8.69 -0.61 1.39
N TRP A 63 -9.00 -1.32 2.47
CA TRP A 63 -8.09 -1.56 3.61
C TRP A 63 -6.75 -2.15 3.18
N ALA A 64 -6.77 -3.22 2.37
CA ALA A 64 -5.56 -3.87 1.89
C ALA A 64 -4.69 -2.94 1.02
N VAL A 65 -5.31 -2.15 0.12
CA VAL A 65 -4.59 -1.20 -0.74
C VAL A 65 -3.99 -0.06 0.09
N CYS A 66 -4.73 0.53 1.03
CA CYS A 66 -4.21 1.54 1.96
C CYS A 66 -3.01 1.00 2.76
N TYR A 67 -3.17 -0.14 3.43
CA TYR A 67 -2.13 -0.76 4.26
C TYR A 67 -0.87 -1.07 3.45
N GLN A 68 -1.01 -1.77 2.32
CA GLN A 68 0.13 -2.21 1.50
C GLN A 68 0.82 -1.04 0.80
N CYS A 69 0.06 -0.03 0.35
CA CYS A 69 0.62 1.17 -0.26
C CYS A 69 1.43 1.99 0.76
N CYS A 70 0.85 2.32 1.91
CA CYS A 70 1.55 3.01 3.00
C CYS A 70 2.74 2.18 3.51
N GLY A 71 2.61 0.85 3.55
CA GLY A 71 3.71 -0.08 3.81
C GLY A 71 4.88 0.11 2.84
N SER A 72 4.63 0.06 1.53
CA SER A 72 5.67 0.28 0.51
C SER A 72 6.28 1.68 0.58
N LEU A 73 5.46 2.72 0.78
CA LEU A 73 5.92 4.11 0.91
C LEU A 73 6.84 4.30 2.12
N ARG A 74 6.50 3.69 3.26
CA ARG A 74 7.35 3.70 4.46
C ARG A 74 8.67 2.95 4.24
N HIS A 75 8.66 1.83 3.52
CA HIS A 75 9.91 1.11 3.18
C HIS A 75 10.78 1.92 2.22
N ARG A 76 10.18 2.54 1.19
CA ARG A 76 10.82 3.43 0.23
C ARG A 76 11.53 4.60 0.93
N SER A 77 10.80 5.33 1.78
CA SER A 77 11.31 6.43 2.60
C SER A 77 12.52 5.98 3.45
N ARG A 78 12.42 4.85 4.16
CA ARG A 78 13.52 4.28 4.97
C ARG A 78 14.75 3.83 4.17
N ARG A 79 14.61 3.57 2.87
CA ARG A 79 15.73 3.19 1.99
C ARG A 79 16.43 4.40 1.34
N GLY A 80 15.89 5.61 1.50
CA GLY A 80 16.42 6.81 0.83
C GLY A 80 16.19 6.78 -0.70
N GLU A 81 15.15 6.10 -1.15
CA GLU A 81 14.69 6.12 -2.55
C GLU A 81 14.04 7.46 -2.90
N SER A 82 13.67 7.66 -4.18
CA SER A 82 13.01 8.90 -4.60
C SER A 82 11.73 9.16 -3.80
N PRO A 83 11.44 10.42 -3.41
CA PRO A 83 10.25 10.76 -2.66
C PRO A 83 9.00 10.37 -3.46
N ALA A 84 7.95 9.99 -2.74
CA ALA A 84 6.66 9.72 -3.37
C ALA A 84 6.03 11.03 -3.87
N ARG A 85 5.28 10.92 -4.96
CA ARG A 85 4.44 12.01 -5.49
C ARG A 85 3.00 11.76 -5.05
N ARG A 86 2.19 12.81 -5.00
CA ARG A 86 0.72 12.71 -4.85
C ARG A 86 0.14 11.79 -5.92
N VAL A 87 -0.88 11.04 -5.54
CA VAL A 87 -1.65 10.14 -6.41
C VAL A 87 -2.67 10.98 -7.18
N GLU A 88 -2.56 11.05 -8.51
CA GLU A 88 -3.49 11.84 -9.34
C GLU A 88 -4.58 10.96 -9.95
N SER A 89 -4.31 9.66 -10.12
CA SER A 89 -5.20 8.70 -10.78
C SER A 89 -5.11 7.31 -10.14
N PRO A 90 -6.18 6.47 -10.20
CA PRO A 90 -6.06 5.05 -9.90
C PRO A 90 -5.03 4.33 -10.79
N ALA A 91 -4.64 4.92 -11.93
CA ALA A 91 -3.54 4.42 -12.77
C ALA A 91 -2.17 4.46 -12.08
N ASP A 92 -1.99 5.34 -11.09
CA ASP A 92 -0.74 5.49 -10.35
C ASP A 92 -0.57 4.39 -9.28
N ILE A 93 -1.65 3.70 -8.87
CA ILE A 93 -1.59 2.62 -7.88
C ILE A 93 -1.38 1.30 -8.61
N ARG A 94 -0.21 0.66 -8.45
CA ARG A 94 0.09 -0.67 -9.02
C ARG A 94 -0.04 -1.76 -7.95
N ILE A 95 -0.86 -2.76 -8.26
CA ILE A 95 -1.09 -3.96 -7.46
C ILE A 95 -0.34 -5.11 -8.13
N TRP A 96 0.61 -5.70 -7.42
CA TRP A 96 1.49 -6.76 -7.89
C TRP A 96 0.91 -8.15 -7.58
N LYS A 97 1.32 -9.13 -8.37
CA LYS A 97 0.89 -10.54 -8.26
C LYS A 97 1.28 -11.23 -6.95
N ASP A 98 2.28 -10.71 -6.25
CA ASP A 98 2.69 -11.14 -4.90
C ASP A 98 1.87 -10.46 -3.77
N GLY A 99 0.94 -9.57 -4.12
CA GLY A 99 0.12 -8.81 -3.18
C GLY A 99 0.76 -7.51 -2.69
N ALA A 100 1.93 -7.12 -3.20
CA ALA A 100 2.49 -5.80 -2.92
C ALA A 100 1.70 -4.69 -3.65
N VAL A 101 1.66 -3.51 -3.05
CA VAL A 101 1.04 -2.32 -3.66
C VAL A 101 2.04 -1.18 -3.65
N THR A 102 2.29 -0.58 -4.81
CA THR A 102 3.30 0.47 -4.99
C THR A 102 2.72 1.63 -5.81
N LEU A 103 3.05 2.86 -5.44
CA LEU A 103 2.81 4.00 -6.33
C LEU A 103 3.80 3.97 -7.50
N HIS A 104 3.27 4.14 -8.71
CA HIS A 104 4.04 4.40 -9.90
C HIS A 104 4.58 5.83 -9.82
N GLY A 105 5.82 5.96 -9.37
CA GLY A 105 6.56 7.19 -9.59
C GLY A 105 6.62 7.45 -11.08
N HIS A 106 5.96 8.52 -11.54
CA HIS A 106 6.31 9.14 -12.81
C HIS A 106 7.69 9.75 -12.63
N ASP A 107 8.73 8.92 -12.76
CA ASP A 107 10.08 9.40 -13.05
C ASP A 107 9.94 10.31 -14.26
N GLY A 108 10.07 11.62 -14.02
CA GLY A 108 9.90 12.62 -15.06
C GLY A 108 10.77 12.23 -16.24
N ALA A 109 10.14 11.88 -17.36
CA ALA A 109 10.84 11.48 -18.57
C ALA A 109 11.94 12.51 -18.82
N PRO A 110 13.21 12.10 -19.04
CA PRO A 110 14.34 13.01 -19.02
C PRO A 110 14.10 14.11 -20.06
N GLY A 111 13.72 15.29 -19.56
CA GLY A 111 13.43 16.43 -20.39
C GLY A 111 14.66 16.76 -21.23
N PRO A 112 14.48 17.35 -22.43
CA PRO A 112 15.59 17.65 -23.32
C PRO A 112 16.69 18.41 -22.56
N PRO A 113 17.98 18.05 -22.73
CA PRO A 113 19.06 18.53 -21.90
C PRO A 113 19.18 20.06 -22.02
N GLY A 114 18.69 20.76 -20.99
CA GLY A 114 18.49 22.21 -21.02
C GLY A 114 17.22 22.68 -20.30
N ALA A 115 16.22 21.81 -20.13
CA ALA A 115 15.13 22.09 -19.18
C ALA A 115 15.69 22.09 -17.76
N GLY A 116 15.52 23.21 -17.04
CA GLY A 116 15.99 23.34 -15.66
C GLY A 116 15.42 22.26 -14.76
N LYS A 117 16.20 21.83 -13.77
CA LYS A 117 15.78 20.87 -12.74
C LYS A 117 14.41 21.29 -12.21
N SER A 118 13.37 20.53 -12.50
CA SER A 118 12.09 20.70 -11.81
C SER A 118 12.28 20.17 -10.40
N GLU A 119 12.78 21.05 -9.53
CA GLU A 119 12.73 20.92 -8.08
C GLU A 119 11.25 20.90 -7.68
N HIS A 120 10.59 19.76 -7.96
CA HIS A 120 9.29 19.46 -7.39
C HIS A 120 9.48 19.52 -5.87
N PRO A 121 8.80 20.44 -5.17
CA PRO A 121 8.93 20.51 -3.73
C PRO A 121 8.57 19.15 -3.15
N HIS A 122 9.33 18.73 -2.14
CA HIS A 122 9.15 17.45 -1.48
C HIS A 122 7.73 17.34 -0.94
N CYS A 123 6.86 16.55 -1.59
CA CYS A 123 5.52 16.29 -1.09
C CYS A 123 5.63 15.68 0.33
N PRO A 124 5.04 16.30 1.37
CA PRO A 124 5.00 15.70 2.70
C PRO A 124 4.19 14.40 2.67
N GLU A 125 4.42 13.51 3.65
CA GLU A 125 3.70 12.23 3.71
C GLU A 125 2.18 12.46 3.76
N THR A 126 1.72 13.53 4.42
CA THR A 126 0.31 13.94 4.50
C THR A 126 -0.33 14.21 3.15
N GLU A 127 0.31 14.95 2.24
CA GLU A 127 -0.22 15.20 0.88
C GLU A 127 -0.31 13.90 0.05
N VAL A 128 0.60 12.95 0.27
CA VAL A 128 0.56 11.64 -0.38
C VAL A 128 -0.57 10.78 0.19
N ILE A 129 -0.78 10.81 1.51
CA ILE A 129 -1.87 10.12 2.21
C ILE A 129 -3.24 10.67 1.81
N GLU A 130 -3.41 11.99 1.77
CA GLU A 130 -4.61 12.69 1.32
C GLU A 130 -4.97 12.31 -0.12
N SER A 131 -4.02 12.45 -1.04
CA SER A 131 -4.23 12.07 -2.44
C SER A 131 -4.53 10.57 -2.61
N LEU A 132 -3.93 9.70 -1.80
CA LEU A 132 -4.28 8.27 -1.76
C LEU A 132 -5.72 8.07 -1.27
N GLY A 133 -6.14 8.71 -0.17
CA GLY A 133 -7.49 8.61 0.39
C GLY A 133 -8.57 9.02 -0.63
N ILE A 134 -8.37 10.14 -1.32
CA ILE A 134 -9.26 10.63 -2.39
C ILE A 134 -9.40 9.58 -3.52
N ILE A 135 -8.31 8.91 -3.90
CA ILE A 135 -8.30 7.94 -4.99
C ILE A 135 -8.93 6.60 -4.56
N ILE A 136 -8.78 6.20 -3.29
CA ILE A 136 -9.44 5.02 -2.73
C ILE A 136 -10.96 5.23 -2.59
N TYR A 137 -11.38 6.41 -2.12
CA TYR A 137 -12.80 6.79 -2.10
C TYR A 137 -13.42 6.73 -3.51
N LYS A 138 -12.77 7.33 -4.52
CA LYS A 138 -13.20 7.24 -5.92
C LYS A 138 -13.23 5.82 -6.49
N ALA A 139 -12.46 4.89 -5.94
CA ALA A 139 -12.48 3.47 -6.33
C ALA A 139 -13.62 2.69 -5.65
N LEU A 140 -14.04 3.10 -4.44
CA LEU A 140 -15.21 2.57 -3.74
C LEU A 140 -16.54 3.03 -4.38
N ASP A 141 -16.54 4.23 -4.97
CA ASP A 141 -17.68 4.84 -5.67
C ASP A 141 -17.65 4.65 -7.20
N TYR A 142 -16.73 3.82 -7.71
CA TYR A 142 -16.60 3.57 -9.15
C TYR A 142 -17.90 3.00 -9.74
N GLY A 143 -18.51 3.76 -10.65
CA GLY A 143 -19.74 3.38 -11.35
C GLY A 143 -21.04 3.88 -10.71
N LEU A 144 -20.97 4.58 -9.57
CA LEU A 144 -22.09 5.35 -9.02
C LEU A 144 -22.26 6.70 -9.74
N LYS A 145 -23.38 7.38 -9.48
CA LYS A 145 -23.66 8.74 -9.98
C LYS A 145 -23.21 9.77 -8.95
N GLU A 146 -22.97 11.01 -9.39
CA GLU A 146 -22.61 12.16 -8.53
C GLU A 146 -23.65 12.50 -7.43
N ASN A 147 -24.81 11.84 -7.42
CA ASN A 147 -25.90 12.01 -6.45
C ASN A 147 -26.22 10.71 -5.68
N GLU A 148 -25.38 9.68 -5.81
CA GLU A 148 -25.52 8.35 -5.22
C GLU A 148 -24.19 8.00 -4.56
N GLU A 149 -24.09 8.17 -3.25
CA GLU A 149 -22.88 7.85 -2.47
C GLU A 149 -22.98 6.43 -1.90
N ARG A 150 -21.83 5.78 -1.71
CA ARG A 150 -21.79 4.47 -1.08
C ARG A 150 -21.76 4.59 0.45
N GLU A 151 -22.71 3.93 1.11
CA GLU A 151 -22.62 3.66 2.56
C GLU A 151 -21.40 2.75 2.82
N LEU A 152 -20.38 3.28 3.50
CA LEU A 152 -19.21 2.55 3.98
C LEU A 152 -19.44 2.09 5.42
N SER A 153 -18.64 1.13 5.90
CA SER A 153 -18.62 0.86 7.35
C SER A 153 -18.01 2.06 8.12
N PRO A 154 -18.54 2.40 9.30
CA PRO A 154 -18.03 3.51 10.11
C PRO A 154 -16.50 3.56 10.32
N PRO A 155 -15.77 2.45 10.52
CA PRO A 155 -14.31 2.51 10.67
C PRO A 155 -13.57 2.84 9.35
N LEU A 156 -14.11 2.45 8.18
CA LEU A 156 -13.47 2.78 6.89
C LEU A 156 -13.76 4.24 6.49
N GLU A 157 -14.97 4.71 6.76
CA GLU A 157 -15.35 6.12 6.63
C GLU A 157 -14.40 7.02 7.44
N GLN A 158 -14.25 6.75 8.74
CA GLN A 158 -13.30 7.47 9.62
C GLN A 158 -11.85 7.45 9.11
N LEU A 159 -11.37 6.33 8.57
CA LEU A 159 -10.03 6.27 7.97
C LEU A 159 -9.92 7.23 6.77
N ILE A 160 -10.88 7.19 5.85
CA ILE A 160 -10.85 8.01 4.62
C ILE A 160 -10.98 9.48 4.98
N ASP A 161 -11.85 9.84 5.94
CA ASP A 161 -11.98 11.20 6.45
C ASP A 161 -10.66 11.69 7.06
N HIS A 162 -10.03 10.91 7.94
CA HIS A 162 -8.75 11.29 8.54
C HIS A 162 -7.60 11.36 7.51
N MET A 163 -7.63 10.53 6.46
CA MET A 163 -6.66 10.61 5.37
C MET A 163 -6.87 11.87 4.54
N THR A 164 -8.12 12.25 4.23
CA THR A 164 -8.45 13.33 3.28
C THR A 164 -8.61 14.70 3.92
N ASN A 165 -8.90 14.80 5.22
CA ASN A 165 -9.18 16.05 5.92
C ASN A 165 -7.97 16.60 6.71
N VAL A 166 -6.74 16.28 6.27
CA VAL A 166 -5.48 16.71 6.92
C VAL A 166 -5.23 18.22 6.94
N THR A 167 -6.03 19.03 6.23
CA THR A 167 -5.91 20.50 6.18
C THR A 167 -6.70 21.23 7.27
N GLU A 168 -7.78 20.66 7.79
CA GLU A 168 -8.60 21.31 8.83
C GLU A 168 -8.01 21.13 10.26
N ALA A 169 -7.00 20.26 10.41
CA ALA A 169 -6.28 20.07 11.67
C ALA A 169 -5.28 21.20 11.99
N ASP A 170 -4.92 22.05 11.02
CA ASP A 170 -4.19 23.32 11.25
C ASP A 170 -5.17 24.47 11.50
N GLY A 171 -6.23 24.19 12.29
CA GLY A 171 -7.15 25.17 12.86
C GLY A 171 -6.44 26.06 13.88
N GLY A 172 -5.52 26.90 13.39
CA GLY A 172 -4.70 27.80 14.18
C GLY A 172 -5.56 28.77 14.97
N LYS A 173 -5.55 28.59 16.31
CA LYS A 173 -6.12 29.48 17.30
C LYS A 173 -5.89 30.97 16.99
N ASP A 174 -6.98 31.70 16.85
CA ASP A 174 -7.05 33.12 17.21
C ASP A 174 -8.18 33.30 18.23
N GLU A 175 -7.83 33.14 19.50
CA GLU A 175 -8.74 33.19 20.65
C GLU A 175 -9.15 34.66 20.91
N GLY A 176 -10.41 35.02 20.62
CA GLY A 176 -10.81 36.42 20.48
C GLY A 176 -12.16 36.84 21.07
N TYR A 177 -12.75 36.11 22.03
CA TYR A 177 -13.94 36.60 22.76
C TYR A 177 -14.11 36.01 24.17
N GLU A 178 -13.65 36.73 25.20
CA GLU A 178 -14.12 36.48 26.57
C GLU A 178 -15.50 37.11 26.78
N ALA A 179 -16.52 36.27 27.00
CA ALA A 179 -17.80 36.70 27.56
C ALA A 179 -18.38 35.63 28.48
N LEU A 180 -18.55 36.02 29.74
CA LEU A 180 -19.11 35.32 30.89
C LEU A 180 -20.17 34.22 30.65
N ASP A 181 -19.96 33.10 31.35
CA ASP A 181 -20.90 32.53 32.36
C ASP A 181 -22.35 32.23 31.91
N ASP A 182 -22.59 30.99 31.46
CA ASP A 182 -23.61 30.10 32.07
C ASP A 182 -23.21 28.63 31.82
N GLY A 183 -23.59 27.73 32.72
CA GLY A 183 -23.16 26.33 32.68
C GLY A 183 -24.18 25.39 32.04
N VAL A 184 -23.72 24.46 31.21
CA VAL A 184 -24.39 23.18 30.98
C VAL A 184 -23.34 22.07 30.90
N ASP A 185 -23.68 20.97 31.56
CA ASP A 185 -23.01 19.68 31.53
C ASP A 185 -23.19 19.04 30.15
N ASP A 186 -22.11 18.90 29.39
CA ASP A 186 -21.98 17.88 28.35
C ASP A 186 -20.63 17.21 28.59
N GLU A 187 -20.65 15.95 29.01
CA GLU A 187 -19.47 15.09 28.97
C GLU A 187 -19.22 14.74 27.49
N THR A 188 -18.78 15.74 26.72
CA THR A 188 -18.21 15.52 25.39
C THR A 188 -17.03 14.59 25.61
N ASP A 189 -17.24 13.31 25.27
CA ASP A 189 -16.19 12.33 25.05
C ASP A 189 -15.43 12.85 23.81
N GLU A 190 -14.52 13.80 24.05
CA GLU A 190 -13.58 14.37 23.10
C GLU A 190 -12.64 13.25 22.67
N LYS A 191 -13.16 12.34 21.82
CA LYS A 191 -12.38 11.33 21.14
C LYS A 191 -11.25 12.08 20.44
N GLU A 192 -10.03 11.89 20.93
CA GLU A 192 -8.83 12.39 20.27
C GLU A 192 -8.92 11.99 18.80
N VAL A 193 -9.18 12.98 17.94
CA VAL A 193 -9.27 12.76 16.50
C VAL A 193 -7.87 12.35 16.08
N GLU A 194 -7.66 11.05 15.84
CA GLU A 194 -6.33 10.51 15.55
C GLU A 194 -5.82 11.06 14.22
N VAL A 195 -5.13 12.21 14.29
CA VAL A 195 -4.62 12.94 13.13
C VAL A 195 -3.57 12.08 12.43
N ILE A 196 -3.87 11.66 11.21
CA ILE A 196 -2.95 10.86 10.40
C ILE A 196 -1.82 11.76 9.86
N GLN A 197 -0.66 11.70 10.51
CA GLN A 197 0.52 12.50 10.15
C GLN A 197 1.61 11.74 9.41
N SER A 198 1.56 10.40 9.36
CA SER A 198 2.57 9.57 8.70
C SER A 198 2.01 8.28 8.13
N TYR A 199 2.73 7.64 7.20
CA TYR A 199 2.35 6.33 6.65
C TYR A 199 2.18 5.26 7.72
N ARG A 200 2.84 5.41 8.88
CA ARG A 200 2.72 4.45 9.99
C ARG A 200 1.35 4.51 10.65
N ASP A 201 0.71 5.67 10.67
CA ASP A 201 -0.52 5.86 11.44
C ASP A 201 -1.75 5.40 10.64
N VAL A 202 -1.70 5.42 9.29
CA VAL A 202 -2.62 4.69 8.38
C VAL A 202 -2.58 3.16 8.57
N MET A 203 -1.51 2.62 9.15
CA MET A 203 -1.26 1.17 9.27
C MET A 203 -1.54 0.58 10.66
N LYS A 204 -2.21 1.33 11.55
CA LYS A 204 -2.46 0.93 12.95
C LYS A 204 -3.87 0.45 13.19
#